data_AF-A0A7C3ZRE8-F1
#
_entry.id   AF-A0A7C3ZRE8-F1
#
_cell.length_a   1.000
_cell.length_b   1.000
_cell.length_c   1.000
_cell.angle_alpha   90.00
_cell.angle_beta   90.00
_cell.angle_gamma   90.00
#
_symmetry.space_group_name_H-M   'P 1'
#
loop_
_entity.id
_entity.type
_entity.pdbx_description
1 polymer ?
#
loop_
_entity_poly.entity_id
_entity_poly.type
_entity_poly.pdbx_seq_one_letter_code
_entity_poly.pdbx_strand_id
1 'polypeptide(L)'
;MRETPVDDMIAFALEELLSGSGMRRRALVRKMCSRWSSEPALSVVFALTSAASVAEDNFRQETVEKGIGPFAYKLAAMLAADVYAIESMGHSPAKAKDLLHFWRRVDKYFLEL
;
A
#
# COMPACT_ATOMS: atom_id res chain seq x y z
N MET A 1 -19.00 16.61 -3.01
CA MET A 1 -18.53 15.38 -3.68
C MET A 1 -18.30 14.36 -2.58
N ARG A 2 -18.82 13.13 -2.64
CA ARG A 2 -18.40 12.09 -1.68
C ARG A 2 -17.01 11.62 -2.14
N GLU A 3 -15.98 11.84 -1.32
CA GLU A 3 -14.68 11.18 -1.54
C GLU A 3 -14.91 9.68 -1.52
N THR A 4 -14.40 8.98 -2.54
CA THR A 4 -14.46 7.53 -2.53
C THR A 4 -13.42 7.02 -1.53
N PRO A 5 -13.62 5.84 -0.89
CA PRO A 5 -12.61 5.28 0.01
C PRO A 5 -11.22 5.17 -0.61
N VAL A 6 -11.15 5.01 -1.94
CA VAL A 6 -9.90 4.95 -2.70
C VAL A 6 -9.21 6.32 -2.78
N ASP A 7 -9.95 7.42 -2.93
CA ASP A 7 -9.37 8.76 -2.93
C ASP A 7 -8.69 9.06 -1.59
N ASP A 8 -9.35 8.69 -0.48
CA ASP A 8 -8.79 8.81 0.88
C ASP A 8 -7.53 7.95 1.05
N MET A 9 -7.51 6.74 0.49
CA MET A 9 -6.34 5.86 0.52
C MET A 9 -5.16 6.48 -0.24
N ILE A 10 -5.42 7.06 -1.42
CA ILE A 10 -4.38 7.71 -2.24
C ILE A 10 -3.79 8.90 -1.49
N ALA A 11 -4.64 9.78 -0.96
CA ALA A 11 -4.21 10.95 -0.20
C ALA A 11 -3.37 10.55 1.02
N PHE A 12 -3.82 9.55 1.78
CA PHE A 12 -3.08 9.02 2.93
C PHE A 12 -1.73 8.41 2.54
N ALA A 13 -1.69 7.62 1.45
CA ALA A 13 -0.46 7.03 0.98
C ALA A 13 0.55 8.09 0.55
N LEU A 14 0.10 9.12 -0.19
CA LEU A 14 0.94 10.23 -0.60
C LEU A 14 1.52 10.98 0.62
N GLU A 15 0.70 11.25 1.64
CA GLU A 15 1.13 11.90 2.87
C GLU A 15 2.22 11.09 3.58
N GLU A 16 2.02 9.78 3.76
CA GLU A 16 3.01 8.92 4.43
C GLU A 16 4.31 8.79 3.61
N LEU A 17 4.21 8.70 2.27
CA LEU A 17 5.37 8.64 1.36
C LEU A 17 6.22 9.90 1.44
N LEU A 18 5.57 11.07 1.38
CA LEU A 18 6.22 12.39 1.36
C LEU A 18 6.52 12.95 2.77
N SER A 19 6.12 12.25 3.84
CA SER A 19 6.31 12.67 5.23
C SER A 19 7.77 12.93 5.68
N GLY A 20 8.76 12.60 4.86
CA GLY A 20 10.17 12.62 5.22
C GLY A 20 10.59 11.52 6.21
N SER A 21 9.65 10.76 6.79
CA SER A 21 9.92 9.74 7.80
C SER A 21 10.03 8.35 7.18
N GLY A 22 11.22 7.75 7.27
CA GLY A 22 11.44 6.37 6.86
C GLY A 22 10.58 5.36 7.63
N MET A 23 10.30 5.63 8.92
CA MET A 23 9.43 4.77 9.73
C MET A 23 7.97 4.81 9.26
N ARG A 24 7.46 6.00 8.90
CA ARG A 24 6.11 6.17 8.34
C ARG A 24 5.97 5.40 7.02
N ARG A 25 6.94 5.57 6.12
CA ARG A 25 7.00 4.84 4.84
C ARG A 25 6.99 3.33 5.00
N ARG A 26 7.77 2.77 5.93
CA ARG A 26 7.83 1.32 6.14
C ARG A 26 6.56 0.76 6.79
N ALA A 27 5.88 1.54 7.63
CA ALA A 27 4.60 1.15 8.23
C ALA A 27 3.39 1.36 7.30
N LEU A 28 3.55 2.01 6.15
CA LEU A 28 2.46 2.47 5.28
C LEU A 28 1.46 1.36 4.93
N VAL A 29 1.92 0.28 4.32
CA VAL A 29 1.05 -0.81 3.85
C VAL A 29 0.24 -1.42 4.99
N ARG A 30 0.90 -1.68 6.13
CA ARG A 30 0.24 -2.21 7.34
C ARG A 30 -0.81 -1.24 7.89
N LYS A 31 -0.52 0.06 7.92
CA LYS A 31 -1.49 1.08 8.34
C LYS A 31 -2.69 1.12 7.39
N MET A 32 -2.47 1.07 6.08
CA MET A 32 -3.56 1.06 5.10
C MET A 32 -4.46 -0.17 5.29
N CYS A 33 -3.87 -1.37 5.33
CA CYS A 33 -4.66 -2.60 5.51
C CYS A 33 -5.41 -2.65 6.85
N SER A 34 -4.88 -2.01 7.89
CA SER A 34 -5.56 -1.90 9.19
C SER A 34 -6.72 -0.91 9.15
N ARG A 35 -6.52 0.26 8.53
CA ARG A 35 -7.49 1.34 8.45
C ARG A 35 -8.67 0.99 7.54
N TRP A 36 -8.42 0.34 6.41
CA TRP A 36 -9.44 -0.05 5.43
C TRP A 36 -9.63 -1.57 5.38
N SER A 37 -9.68 -2.21 6.55
CA SER A 37 -9.70 -3.67 6.72
C SER A 37 -10.85 -4.39 5.99
N SER A 38 -11.97 -3.71 5.75
CA SER A 38 -13.15 -4.24 5.05
C SER A 38 -13.09 -4.12 3.53
N GLU A 39 -12.21 -3.28 3.00
CA GLU A 39 -12.11 -2.98 1.58
C GLU A 39 -11.40 -4.09 0.80
N PRO A 40 -11.65 -4.22 -0.52
CA PRO A 40 -10.89 -5.13 -1.38
C PRO A 40 -9.39 -4.85 -1.26
N ALA A 41 -8.59 -5.90 -1.14
CA ALA A 41 -7.14 -5.76 -1.02
C ALA A 41 -6.52 -5.06 -2.24
N LEU A 42 -7.08 -5.31 -3.43
CA LEU A 42 -6.68 -4.62 -4.66
C LEU A 42 -6.93 -3.11 -4.63
N SER A 43 -7.89 -2.61 -3.84
CA SER A 43 -8.07 -1.16 -3.69
C SER A 43 -6.85 -0.52 -3.01
N VAL A 44 -6.20 -1.21 -2.08
CA VAL A 44 -4.96 -0.75 -1.43
C VAL A 44 -3.80 -0.75 -2.41
N VAL A 45 -3.67 -1.81 -3.23
CA VAL A 45 -2.66 -1.89 -4.30
C VAL A 45 -2.82 -0.75 -5.30
N PHE A 46 -4.06 -0.51 -5.74
CA PHE A 46 -4.38 0.58 -6.66
C PHE A 46 -4.02 1.94 -6.05
N ALA A 47 -4.40 2.18 -4.80
CA ALA A 47 -4.10 3.43 -4.13
C ALA A 47 -2.58 3.69 -3.99
N LEU A 48 -1.79 2.66 -3.66
CA LEU A 48 -0.33 2.77 -3.60
C LEU A 48 0.29 3.08 -4.97
N THR A 49 -0.19 2.41 -6.02
CA THR A 49 0.29 2.61 -7.39
C THR A 49 -0.03 4.03 -7.87
N SER A 50 -1.24 4.50 -7.60
CA SER A 50 -1.68 5.86 -7.93
C SER A 50 -0.91 6.91 -7.14
N ALA A 51 -0.69 6.71 -5.84
CA ALA A 51 0.12 7.61 -5.02
C ALA A 51 1.59 7.67 -5.50
N ALA A 52 2.15 6.54 -5.95
CA ALA A 52 3.49 6.50 -6.54
C ALA A 52 3.56 7.36 -7.82
N SER A 53 2.61 7.19 -8.73
CA SER A 53 2.51 8.00 -9.97
C SER A 53 2.40 9.49 -9.65
N VAL A 54 1.51 9.87 -8.74
CA VAL A 54 1.31 11.27 -8.32
C VAL A 54 2.58 11.84 -7.70
N ALA A 55 3.32 11.05 -6.92
CA ALA A 55 4.59 11.46 -6.32
C ALA A 55 5.69 11.66 -7.36
N GLU A 56 5.73 10.85 -8.42
CA GLU A 56 6.69 11.02 -9.52
C GLU A 56 6.36 12.24 -10.39
N ASP A 57 5.08 12.46 -10.69
CA ASP A 57 4.65 13.56 -11.56
C ASP A 57 4.82 14.93 -10.89
N ASN A 58 4.50 15.03 -9.59
CA ASN A 58 4.43 16.32 -8.89
C ASN A 58 5.64 16.64 -8.01
N PHE A 59 6.41 15.63 -7.60
CA PHE A 59 7.52 15.78 -6.65
C PHE A 59 8.85 15.21 -7.17
N ARG A 60 8.97 15.06 -8.49
CA ARG A 60 10.04 14.31 -9.19
C ARG A 60 11.43 14.46 -8.59
N GLN A 61 11.86 15.68 -8.26
CA GLN A 61 13.18 15.93 -7.69
C GLN A 61 13.37 15.25 -6.33
N GLU A 62 12.39 15.37 -5.43
CA GLU A 62 12.41 14.72 -4.13
C GLU A 62 12.21 13.20 -4.22
N THR A 63 11.38 12.73 -5.16
CA THR A 63 11.13 11.30 -5.39
C THR A 63 12.37 10.60 -5.93
N VAL A 64 13.13 11.24 -6.82
CA VAL A 64 14.38 10.71 -7.38
C VAL A 64 15.50 10.73 -6.34
N GLU A 65 15.73 11.85 -5.67
CA GLU A 65 16.81 11.97 -4.67
C GLU A 65 16.62 11.02 -3.48
N LYS A 66 15.36 10.79 -3.06
CA LYS A 66 15.03 9.96 -1.89
C LYS A 66 14.54 8.56 -2.24
N GLY A 67 14.48 8.20 -3.54
CA GLY A 67 14.04 6.89 -4.02
C GLY A 67 12.59 6.52 -3.66
N ILE A 68 11.71 7.50 -3.48
CA ILE A 68 10.34 7.28 -2.98
C ILE A 68 9.46 6.57 -4.02
N GLY A 69 9.58 6.93 -5.31
CA GLY A 69 8.78 6.36 -6.40
C GLY A 69 9.05 4.87 -6.57
N PRO A 70 10.31 4.45 -6.82
CA PRO A 70 10.68 3.04 -6.88
C PRO A 70 10.30 2.26 -5.62
N PHE A 71 10.42 2.87 -4.43
CA PHE A 71 10.00 2.25 -3.19
C PHE A 71 8.48 2.00 -3.13
N ALA A 72 7.66 3.00 -3.50
CA ALA A 72 6.21 2.87 -3.50
C ALA A 72 5.73 1.81 -4.51
N TYR A 73 6.29 1.78 -5.72
CA TYR A 73 6.00 0.74 -6.71
C TYR A 73 6.41 -0.65 -6.23
N LYS A 74 7.57 -0.77 -5.57
CA LYS A 74 7.99 -2.05 -4.96
C LYS A 74 6.97 -2.52 -3.91
N LEU A 75 6.51 -1.64 -3.02
CA LEU A 75 5.48 -1.99 -2.04
C LEU A 75 4.18 -2.45 -2.72
N ALA A 76 3.72 -1.73 -3.75
CA ALA A 76 2.53 -2.10 -4.50
C ALA A 76 2.66 -3.47 -5.18
N ALA A 77 3.80 -3.75 -5.82
CA ALA A 77 4.06 -5.03 -6.47
C ALA A 77 4.12 -6.20 -5.47
N MET A 78 4.81 -6.02 -4.34
CA MET A 78 4.85 -7.02 -3.27
C MET A 78 3.47 -7.29 -2.69
N LEU A 79 2.70 -6.22 -2.44
CA LEU A 79 1.32 -6.35 -1.94
C LEU A 79 0.44 -7.10 -2.94
N ALA A 80 0.55 -6.81 -4.24
CA ALA A 80 -0.21 -7.51 -5.29
C ALA A 80 0.12 -9.01 -5.33
N ALA A 81 1.38 -9.39 -5.11
CA ALA A 81 1.77 -10.80 -5.02
C ALA A 81 1.11 -11.50 -3.82
N ASP A 82 1.03 -10.83 -2.66
CA ASP A 82 0.34 -11.37 -1.48
C ASP A 82 -1.17 -11.51 -1.72
N VAL A 83 -1.78 -10.52 -2.39
CA VAL A 83 -3.20 -10.62 -2.81
C VAL A 83 -3.39 -11.86 -3.70
N TYR A 84 -2.55 -12.02 -4.72
CA TYR A 84 -2.61 -13.18 -5.60
C TYR A 84 -2.46 -14.50 -4.84
N ALA A 85 -1.54 -14.57 -3.86
CA ALA A 85 -1.34 -15.75 -3.04
C ALA A 85 -2.61 -16.09 -2.22
N ILE A 86 -3.21 -15.11 -1.56
CA ILE A 86 -4.44 -15.28 -0.77
C ILE A 86 -5.60 -15.73 -1.66
N GLU A 87 -5.78 -15.10 -2.82
CA GLU A 87 -6.86 -15.45 -3.75
C GLU A 87 -6.67 -16.86 -4.33
N SER A 88 -5.41 -17.25 -4.61
CA SER A 88 -5.07 -18.61 -5.06
C SER A 88 -5.34 -19.68 -4.00
N MET A 89 -5.43 -19.30 -2.72
CA MET A 89 -5.86 -20.17 -1.62
C MET A 89 -7.39 -20.27 -1.49
N GLY A 90 -8.16 -19.61 -2.37
CA GLY A 90 -9.62 -19.67 -2.42
C GLY A 90 -10.34 -18.50 -1.75
N HIS A 91 -9.62 -17.49 -1.25
CA HIS A 91 -10.21 -16.30 -0.63
C HIS A 91 -10.34 -15.15 -1.64
N SER A 92 -11.34 -15.22 -2.54
CA SER A 92 -11.61 -14.18 -3.54
C SER A 92 -13.04 -13.60 -3.43
N PRO A 93 -13.22 -12.26 -3.45
CA PRO A 93 -12.16 -11.25 -3.47
C PRO A 93 -11.46 -11.18 -2.11
N ALA A 94 -10.13 -11.09 -2.12
CA ALA A 94 -9.37 -10.88 -0.89
C ALA A 94 -9.66 -9.49 -0.33
N LYS A 95 -9.82 -9.39 1.00
CA LYS A 95 -9.96 -8.10 1.71
C LYS A 95 -8.67 -7.70 2.38
N ALA A 96 -8.52 -6.41 2.69
CA ALA A 96 -7.32 -5.90 3.33
C ALA A 96 -7.03 -6.54 4.70
N LYS A 97 -8.06 -6.98 5.45
CA LYS A 97 -7.87 -7.77 6.68
C LYS A 97 -7.24 -9.15 6.44
N ASP A 98 -7.48 -9.77 5.28
CA ASP A 98 -6.98 -11.10 4.98
C ASP A 98 -5.46 -11.08 4.82
N LEU A 99 -4.92 -9.97 4.28
CA LEU A 99 -3.48 -9.69 4.27
C LEU A 99 -2.88 -9.60 5.68
N LEU A 100 -3.56 -8.92 6.63
CA LEU A 100 -3.09 -8.86 8.02
C LEU A 100 -3.04 -10.24 8.68
N HIS A 101 -3.96 -11.13 8.33
CA HIS A 101 -3.96 -12.51 8.81
C HIS A 101 -2.89 -13.35 8.12
N PHE A 102 -2.73 -13.20 6.80
CA PHE A 102 -1.71 -13.86 6.00
C PHE A 102 -0.31 -13.55 6.52
N TRP A 103 0.00 -12.27 6.77
CA TRP A 103 1.35 -11.89 7.21
C TRP A 103 1.73 -12.43 8.59
N ARG A 104 0.75 -12.63 9.47
CA ARG A 104 1.00 -13.25 10.79
C ARG A 104 1.34 -14.73 10.69
N ARG A 105 0.99 -15.40 9.59
CA ARG A 105 1.07 -16.85 9.45
C ARG A 105 2.07 -17.32 8.39
N VAL A 106 2.26 -16.57 7.32
CA VAL A 106 2.95 -17.03 6.11
C VAL A 106 4.16 -16.14 5.79
N ASP A 107 3.95 -14.82 5.61
CA ASP A 107 5.02 -13.89 5.25
C ASP A 107 5.01 -12.64 6.15
N LYS A 108 6.01 -12.53 7.03
CA LYS A 108 6.10 -11.44 8.01
C LYS A 108 6.66 -10.13 7.45
N TYR A 109 7.02 -10.04 6.17
CA TYR A 109 7.72 -8.89 5.61
C TYR A 109 7.09 -7.54 6.00
N PHE A 110 5.78 -7.35 5.77
CA PHE A 110 5.09 -6.10 6.11
C PHE A 110 4.85 -5.90 7.63
N LEU A 111 5.11 -6.92 8.46
CA LEU A 111 5.11 -6.79 9.92
C LEU A 111 6.48 -6.29 10.44
N GLU A 112 7.57 -6.65 9.76
CA GLU A 112 8.95 -6.43 10.21
C GLU A 112 9.70 -5.33 9.43
N LEU A 113 9.06 -4.75 8.41
CA LEU A 113 9.61 -3.65 7.59
C LEU A 113 9.96 -2.39 8.40
#